data_AF-Q6D505-F1
#
_entry.id   AF-Q6D505-F1
#
_cell.length_a   1.000
_cell.length_b   1.000
_cell.length_c   1.000
_cell.angle_alpha   90.00
_cell.angle_beta   90.00
_cell.angle_gamma   90.00
#
_symmetry.space_group_name_H-M   'P 1'
#
loop_
_entity.id
_entity.type
_entity.pdbx_description
1 polymer ?
#
loop_
_entity_poly.entity_id
_entity_poly.type
_entity_poly.pdbx_seq_one_letter_code
_entity_poly.pdbx_strand_id
1 'polypeptide(L)' 'HPFRQPSNIEERVDQLVNAALIGFDRQELVTIPPVPDIEEWNSFEHARMLLAQGFSNSRAAARYRN' A
#
# COMPACT_ATOMS: atom_id res chain seq x y z
N HIS A 1 36.13 20.30 11.11
CA HIS A 1 35.07 19.90 10.15
C HIS A 1 33.72 20.22 10.76
N PRO A 2 32.81 20.94 10.08
CA PRO A 2 31.50 21.21 10.64
C PRO A 2 30.70 19.91 10.69
N PHE A 3 30.04 19.71 11.83
CA PHE A 3 29.18 18.58 12.16
C PHE A 3 28.17 18.34 11.05
N ARG A 4 28.19 17.13 10.48
CA ARG A 4 27.08 16.62 9.67
C ARG A 4 25.84 16.64 10.57
N GLN A 5 24.87 17.50 10.27
CA GLN A 5 23.53 17.36 10.87
C GLN A 5 23.08 15.93 10.54
N PRO A 6 22.56 15.13 11.50
CA PRO A 6 21.98 13.85 11.17
C PRO A 6 20.97 14.10 10.04
N SER A 7 21.20 13.45 8.91
CA SER A 7 20.43 13.75 7.70
C SER A 7 18.97 13.36 7.96
N ASN A 8 18.00 14.16 7.49
CA ASN A 8 16.55 13.88 7.55
C ASN A 8 16.15 12.46 7.09
N ILE A 9 17.08 11.72 6.46
CA ILE A 9 16.92 10.33 6.04
C ILE A 9 16.98 9.37 7.23
N GLU A 10 17.90 9.54 8.19
CA GLU A 10 18.05 8.62 9.33
C GLU A 10 16.80 8.64 10.21
N GLU A 11 16.34 9.84 10.59
CA GLU A 11 15.10 10.02 11.35
C GLU A 11 13.88 9.45 10.62
N ARG A 12 13.79 9.66 9.30
CA ARG A 12 12.69 9.11 8.49
C ARG A 12 12.73 7.58 8.46
N VAL A 13 13.92 6.98 8.38
CA VAL A 13 14.07 5.52 8.42
C VAL A 13 13.58 4.99 9.76
N ASP A 14 14.01 5.61 10.87
CA ASP A 14 13.59 5.21 12.22
C ASP A 14 12.07 5.30 12.39
N GLN A 15 11.44 6.37 11.90
CA GLN A 15 9.98 6.53 11.93
C GLN A 15 9.26 5.44 11.13
N LEU A 16 9.72 5.12 9.92
CA LEU A 16 9.12 4.09 9.07
C LEU A 16 9.28 2.69 9.68
N VAL A 17 10.44 2.39 10.26
CA VAL A 17 10.69 1.11 10.95
C VAL A 17 9.80 0.97 12.18
N ASN A 18 9.69 2.01 13.01
CA ASN A 18 8.82 1.98 14.18
C ASN A 18 7.36 1.75 13.79
N ALA A 19 6.87 2.42 12.73
CA ALA A 19 5.52 2.19 12.22
C ALA A 19 5.31 0.76 11.69
N ALA A 20 6.31 0.18 11.02
CA ALA A 20 6.26 -1.22 10.57
C ALA A 20 6.21 -2.21 11.74
N LEU A 21 6.96 -1.98 12.82
CA LEU A 21 6.92 -2.81 14.02
C LEU A 21 5.57 -2.74 14.74
N ILE A 22 4.95 -1.56 14.80
CA ILE A 22 3.59 -1.41 15.35
C ILE A 22 2.58 -2.25 14.54
N GLY A 23 2.67 -2.23 13.21
CA GLY A 23 1.80 -3.05 12.36
C GLY A 23 2.03 -4.55 12.55
N PHE A 24 3.30 -4.97 12.71
CA PHE A 24 3.65 -6.35 13.04
C PHE A 24 3.04 -6.80 14.37
N ASP A 25 3.14 -5.99 15.43
CA ASP A 25 2.57 -6.30 16.74
C ASP A 25 1.03 -6.41 16.69
N ARG A 26 0.39 -5.67 15.78
CA ARG A 26 -1.06 -5.72 15.52
C ARG A 26 -1.48 -6.88 14.62
N GLN A 27 -0.55 -7.69 14.14
CA GLN A 27 -0.79 -8.75 13.16
C GLN A 27 -1.46 -8.24 11.87
N GLU A 28 -1.13 -7.01 11.47
CA GLU A 28 -1.59 -6.47 10.20
C GLU A 28 -1.03 -7.33 9.05
N LEU A 29 -1.90 -7.78 8.14
CA LEU A 29 -1.49 -8.56 6.97
C LEU A 29 -0.66 -7.72 5.99
N VAL A 30 -0.94 -6.42 5.93
CA VAL A 30 -0.26 -5.45 5.06
C VAL A 30 -0.09 -4.16 5.86
N THR A 31 1.15 -3.80 6.17
CA THR A 31 1.49 -2.53 6.83
C THR A 31 2.16 -1.60 5.82
N ILE A 32 1.59 -0.42 5.62
CA ILE A 32 2.09 0.57 4.65
C ILE A 32 2.32 1.90 5.36
N PRO A 33 3.46 2.09 6.06
CA PRO A 33 3.72 3.27 6.88
C PRO A 33 3.57 4.64 6.17
N PRO A 34 3.90 4.78 4.87
CA PRO A 34 3.72 6.05 4.16
C PRO A 34 2.27 6.37 3.75
N VAL A 35 1.33 5.42 3.84
CA VAL A 35 -0.08 5.63 3.50
C VAL A 35 -0.82 6.11 4.74
N PRO A 36 -1.29 7.37 4.78
CA PRO A 36 -1.88 7.95 5.98
C PRO A 36 -3.34 7.53 6.20
N ASP A 37 -4.08 7.28 5.12
CA ASP A 37 -5.50 6.90 5.17
C ASP A 37 -5.68 5.45 4.73
N ILE A 38 -6.14 4.60 5.66
CA ILE A 38 -6.37 3.18 5.42
C ILE A 38 -7.47 2.94 4.36
N GLU A 39 -8.39 3.88 4.18
CA GLU A 39 -9.47 3.75 3.21
C GLU A 39 -8.96 3.77 1.76
N GLU A 40 -7.80 4.37 1.49
CA GLU A 40 -7.15 4.30 0.17
C GLU A 40 -6.75 2.86 -0.17
N TRP A 41 -6.16 2.14 0.80
CA TRP A 41 -5.79 0.73 0.65
C TRP A 41 -7.02 -0.17 0.48
N ASN A 42 -8.06 0.04 1.30
CA ASN A 42 -9.31 -0.71 1.22
C ASN A 42 -9.99 -0.53 -0.15
N SER A 43 -10.02 0.71 -0.64
CA SER A 43 -10.60 1.04 -1.95
C SER A 43 -9.83 0.37 -3.09
N PHE A 44 -8.49 0.36 -3.01
CA PHE A 44 -7.63 -0.33 -3.96
C PHE A 44 -7.90 -1.84 -3.98
N GLU A 45 -7.93 -2.50 -2.82
CA GLU A 45 -8.18 -3.95 -2.73
C GLU A 45 -9.59 -4.31 -3.21
N HIS A 46 -10.60 -3.48 -2.90
CA HIS A 46 -11.95 -3.66 -3.42
C HIS A 46 -11.98 -3.59 -4.95
N ALA A 47 -11.35 -2.57 -5.55
CA ALA A 47 -11.24 -2.44 -6.99
C ALA A 47 -10.50 -3.65 -7.62
N ARG A 48 -9.43 -4.12 -6.98
CA ARG A 48 -8.67 -5.30 -7.40
C ARG A 48 -9.53 -6.56 -7.41
N MET A 49 -10.36 -6.77 -6.38
CA MET A 49 -11.28 -7.90 -6.31
C MET A 49 -12.37 -7.87 -7.39
N LEU A 50 -12.91 -6.69 -7.70
CA LEU A 50 -13.89 -6.52 -8.79
C LEU A 50 -13.28 -6.87 -10.15
N LEU A 51 -12.02 -6.45 -10.40
CA LEU A 51 -11.31 -6.82 -11.62
C LEU A 51 -11.10 -8.33 -11.73
N ALA A 52 -10.76 -9.00 -10.62
CA ALA A 52 -10.55 -10.44 -10.60
C ALA A 52 -11.81 -11.22 -11.04
N GLN A 53 -13.00 -10.77 -10.64
CA GLN A 53 -14.28 -11.37 -11.09
C GLN A 53 -14.45 -11.27 -12.62
N GLY A 54 -13.93 -10.19 -13.21
CA GLY A 54 -13.96 -9.95 -14.65
C GLY A 54 -13.09 -10.91 -15.48
N PHE A 55 -12.08 -11.54 -14.87
CA PHE A 55 -11.16 -12.45 -15.58
C PHE A 55 -11.76 -13.83 -15.86
N SER A 56 -12.84 -14.21 -15.18
CA SER A 56 -13.56 -15.47 -15.42
C SER A 56 -14.56 -15.40 -16.58
N ASN A 57 -14.66 -14.26 -17.27
CA ASN A 57 -15.60 -14.09 -18.38
C ASN A 57 -15.17 -14.90 -19.61
N SER A 58 -16.01 -15.85 -20.03
CA SER A 58 -15.78 -16.68 -21.22
C SER A 58 -16.04 -15.96 -22.55
N ARG A 59 -16.60 -14.75 -22.50
CA ARG A 59 -16.91 -13.93 -23.68
C ARG A 59 -16.13 -12.62 -23.60
N ALA A 60 -15.64 -12.15 -24.73
CA ALA A 60 -15.06 -10.82 -24.85
C ALA A 60 -16.05 -9.75 -24.35
N ALA A 61 -15.52 -8.75 -23.65
CA ALA A 61 -16.31 -7.62 -23.17
C ALA A 61 -17.04 -6.92 -24.33
N ALA A 62 -18.22 -6.37 -24.06
CA ALA A 62 -19.06 -5.74 -25.09
C ALA A 62 -18.33 -4.67 -25.91
N ARG A 63 -17.38 -3.95 -25.30
CA ARG A 63 -16.51 -2.96 -25.96
C ARG A 63 -15.63 -3.51 -27.09
N TYR A 64 -15.57 -4.84 -27.27
CA TYR A 64 -14.85 -5.51 -28.37
C TYR A 64 -15.80 -6.08 -29.44
N ARG A 65 -17.12 -5.86 -29.32
CA ARG A 65 -18.09 -6.18 -30.37
C ARG A 65 -18.40 -4.88 -31.10
N ASN A 66 -18.18 -4.87 -32.41
CA ASN A 66 -18.53 -3.76 -33.31
C ASN A 66 -20.05 -3.59 -33.41
#